data_AF-A0A6C0AU71-F1
#
_entry.id   AF-A0A6C0AU71-F1
#
_cell.length_a   1.000
_cell.length_b   1.000
_cell.length_c   1.000
_cell.angle_alpha   90.00
_cell.angle_beta   90.00
_cell.angle_gamma   90.00
#
_symmetry.space_group_name_H-M   'P 1'
#
loop_
_entity.id
_entity.type
_entity.pdbx_description
1 polymer ?
#
loop_
_entity_poly.entity_id
_entity_poly.type
_entity_poly.pdbx_seq_one_letter_code
_entity_poly.pdbx_strand_id
1 'polypeptide(L)'
;MDESVITYLNNRLPDELLVNHIYPHLYQVQPKKLLVDIRSYVSDLELLSEVYNTEFNEVILFNDMVNFVTRRSLSIQMMNTQYESILRRYFMLWYKSTKYIIRYYSSYLVKDDGNYNSKIRFMWGLLTPSERNNFIQRYIRYIGRRHSL
;
A
#
# COMPACT_ATOMS: atom_id res chain seq x y z
N MET A 1 -17.05 20.34 3.67
CA MET A 1 -16.95 19.05 2.94
C MET A 1 -17.52 19.30 1.57
N ASP A 2 -16.89 18.77 0.52
CA ASP A 2 -17.39 18.93 -0.85
C ASP A 2 -18.79 18.32 -0.94
N GLU A 3 -19.75 19.11 -1.41
CA GLU A 3 -21.16 18.74 -1.51
C GLU A 3 -21.35 17.48 -2.35
N SER A 4 -20.47 17.29 -3.35
CA SER A 4 -20.44 16.10 -4.21
C SER A 4 -20.19 14.80 -3.43
N VAL A 5 -19.37 14.84 -2.38
CA VAL A 5 -19.02 13.67 -1.58
C VAL A 5 -20.19 13.27 -0.68
N ILE A 6 -20.88 14.25 -0.09
CA ILE A 6 -22.07 14.01 0.73
C ILE A 6 -23.16 13.36 -0.12
N THR A 7 -23.44 13.93 -1.29
CA THR A 7 -24.42 13.39 -2.23
C THR A 7 -24.05 11.97 -2.67
N TYR A 8 -22.78 11.70 -2.96
CA TYR A 8 -22.32 10.37 -3.33
C TYR A 8 -22.55 9.32 -2.23
N LEU A 9 -22.25 9.67 -0.97
CA LEU A 9 -22.42 8.78 0.17
C LEU A 9 -23.89 8.48 0.45
N ASN A 10 -24.74 9.52 0.45
CA ASN A 10 -26.20 9.37 0.68
C ASN A 10 -26.86 8.48 -0.38
N ASN A 11 -26.36 8.48 -1.63
CA ASN A 11 -26.90 7.66 -2.71
C ASN A 11 -26.48 6.18 -2.64
N ARG A 12 -25.51 5.81 -1.79
CA ARG A 12 -24.92 4.46 -1.77
C ARG A 12 -24.96 3.76 -0.42
N LEU A 13 -25.18 4.50 0.65
CA LEU A 13 -25.17 3.98 2.01
C LEU A 13 -26.48 4.34 2.71
N PRO A 14 -27.07 3.42 3.50
CA PRO A 14 -28.18 3.73 4.36
C PRO A 14 -27.87 4.88 5.33
N ASP A 15 -28.86 5.72 5.60
CA ASP A 15 -28.75 6.86 6.51
C ASP A 15 -28.23 6.44 7.90
N GLU A 16 -28.64 5.26 8.37
CA GLU A 16 -28.19 4.74 9.66
C GLU A 16 -26.67 4.55 9.72
N LEU A 17 -26.04 4.02 8.66
CA LEU A 17 -24.59 3.87 8.59
C LEU A 17 -23.90 5.23 8.55
N LEU A 18 -24.50 6.18 7.83
CA LEU A 18 -23.95 7.53 7.70
C LEU A 18 -23.95 8.26 9.03
N VAL A 19 -25.11 8.33 9.68
CA VAL A 19 -25.30 9.05 10.94
C VAL A 19 -24.55 8.39 12.09
N ASN A 20 -24.58 7.06 12.20
CA ASN A 20 -24.03 6.37 13.37
C ASN A 20 -22.55 6.00 13.22
N HIS A 21 -22.03 5.85 12.00
CA HIS A 21 -20.69 5.28 11.78
C HIS A 21 -19.77 6.09 10.87
N ILE A 22 -20.26 7.08 10.11
CA ILE A 22 -19.41 7.89 9.22
C ILE A 22 -19.31 9.33 9.73
N TYR A 23 -20.45 10.00 9.88
CA TYR A 23 -20.52 11.39 10.31
C TYR A 23 -19.80 11.67 11.64
N PRO A 24 -19.85 10.81 12.68
CA PRO A 24 -19.13 11.06 13.92
C PRO A 24 -17.62 11.24 13.70
N HIS A 25 -17.04 10.45 12.78
CA HIS A 25 -15.63 10.58 12.43
C HIS A 25 -15.34 11.82 11.57
N LEU A 26 -16.31 12.34 10.81
CA LEU A 26 -16.12 13.57 10.03
C LEU A 26 -16.07 14.82 10.91
N TYR A 27 -16.82 14.84 12.01
CA TYR A 27 -16.86 15.98 12.93
C TYR A 27 -15.80 15.90 14.05
N GLN A 28 -15.09 14.78 14.15
CA GLN A 28 -14.00 14.60 15.12
C GLN A 28 -12.65 14.93 14.50
N VAL A 29 -11.80 15.57 15.31
CA VAL A 29 -10.39 15.80 14.93
C VAL A 29 -9.71 14.45 14.76
N GLN A 30 -9.20 14.21 13.55
CA GLN A 30 -8.49 12.98 13.24
C GLN A 30 -7.16 12.89 14.00
N PRO A 31 -6.73 11.69 14.43
CA PRO A 31 -5.44 11.53 15.09
C PRO A 31 -4.30 12.09 14.23
N LYS A 32 -3.42 12.90 14.82
CA LYS A 32 -2.28 13.52 14.11
C LYS A 32 -1.45 12.48 13.34
N LYS A 33 -1.24 11.30 13.92
CA LYS A 33 -0.50 10.20 13.31
C LYS A 33 -1.13 9.71 12.00
N LEU A 34 -2.47 9.63 11.96
CA LEU A 34 -3.22 9.24 10.76
C LEU A 34 -3.12 10.32 9.67
N LEU A 35 -3.25 11.59 10.06
CA LEU A 35 -3.12 12.71 9.11
C LEU A 35 -1.73 12.79 8.47
N VAL A 36 -0.68 12.52 9.24
CA VAL A 36 0.69 12.44 8.72
C VAL A 36 0.84 11.30 7.72
N ASP A 37 0.29 10.13 8.03
CA ASP A 37 0.31 8.95 7.16
C ASP A 37 -0.39 9.23 5.81
N ILE A 38 -1.61 9.77 5.85
CA ILE A 38 -2.38 10.12 4.65
C ILE A 38 -1.63 11.12 3.78
N ARG A 39 -1.07 12.18 4.38
CA ARG A 39 -0.34 13.22 3.63
C ARG A 39 0.92 12.66 2.99
N SER A 40 1.71 11.89 3.75
CA SER A 40 2.93 11.31 3.20
C SER A 40 2.65 10.25 2.15
N TYR A 41 1.50 9.55 2.22
CA TYR A 41 1.13 8.55 1.21
C TYR A 41 1.14 9.12 -0.20
N VAL A 42 0.51 10.28 -0.38
CA VAL A 42 0.40 10.93 -1.69
C VAL A 42 1.78 11.40 -2.17
N SER A 43 2.48 12.19 -1.36
CA SER A 43 3.79 12.74 -1.75
C SER A 43 4.84 11.66 -2.01
N ASP A 44 4.87 10.60 -1.20
CA ASP A 44 5.86 9.54 -1.37
C ASP A 44 5.56 8.68 -2.62
N LEU A 45 4.28 8.52 -2.97
CA LEU A 45 3.87 7.78 -4.16
C LEU A 45 4.13 8.58 -5.44
N GLU A 46 3.96 9.91 -5.40
CA GLU A 46 4.35 10.83 -6.47
C GLU A 46 5.85 10.73 -6.73
N LEU A 47 6.68 10.83 -5.68
CA LEU A 47 8.13 10.64 -5.77
C LEU A 47 8.51 9.29 -6.40
N LEU A 48 7.86 8.19 -5.98
CA LEU A 48 8.08 6.88 -6.59
C LEU A 48 7.76 6.87 -8.08
N SER A 49 6.63 7.45 -8.44
CA SER A 49 6.17 7.50 -9.83
C SER A 49 7.15 8.33 -10.67
N GLU A 50 7.60 9.48 -10.18
CA GLU A 50 8.57 10.32 -10.87
C GLU A 50 9.90 9.61 -11.10
N VAL A 51 10.50 9.04 -10.05
CA VAL A 51 11.79 8.34 -10.15
C VAL A 51 11.71 7.15 -11.08
N TYR A 52 10.70 6.28 -10.89
CA TYR A 52 10.60 5.06 -11.68
C TYR A 52 10.08 5.30 -13.10
N ASN A 53 9.29 6.34 -13.38
CA ASN A 53 8.89 6.64 -14.76
C ASN A 53 9.98 7.35 -15.55
N THR A 54 10.91 8.05 -14.87
CA THR A 54 12.02 8.73 -15.53
C THR A 54 13.17 7.77 -15.84
N GLU A 55 13.51 6.91 -14.87
CA GLU A 55 14.69 6.03 -14.97
C GLU A 55 14.35 4.58 -15.34
N PHE A 56 13.10 4.15 -15.17
CA PHE A 56 12.67 2.75 -15.26
C PHE A 56 11.25 2.61 -15.83
N ASN A 57 10.53 1.57 -15.39
CA ASN A 57 9.11 1.39 -15.65
C ASN A 57 8.40 0.78 -14.43
N GLU A 58 7.08 0.70 -14.52
CA GLU A 58 6.20 0.17 -13.48
C GLU A 58 6.46 -1.32 -13.13
N VAL A 59 7.00 -2.10 -14.07
CA VAL A 59 7.32 -3.52 -13.84
C VAL A 59 8.49 -3.66 -12.88
N ILE A 60 9.51 -2.79 -13.01
CA ILE A 60 10.67 -2.77 -12.11
C ILE A 60 10.23 -2.32 -10.72
N LEU A 61 9.42 -1.25 -10.62
CA LEU A 61 8.85 -0.81 -9.34
C LEU A 61 8.03 -1.92 -8.67
N PHE A 62 7.19 -2.61 -9.45
CA PHE A 62 6.41 -3.74 -8.95
C PHE A 62 7.31 -4.83 -8.37
N ASN A 63 8.35 -5.24 -9.09
CA ASN A 63 9.29 -6.25 -8.63
C ASN A 63 10.02 -5.81 -7.36
N ASP A 64 10.45 -4.56 -7.26
CA ASP A 64 11.07 -4.01 -6.06
C ASP A 64 10.10 -4.00 -4.88
N MET A 65 8.84 -3.62 -5.11
CA MET A 65 7.78 -3.64 -4.10
C MET A 65 7.51 -5.05 -3.59
N VAL A 66 7.35 -6.02 -4.49
CA VAL A 66 7.20 -7.43 -4.16
C VAL A 66 8.40 -7.92 -3.35
N ASN A 67 9.61 -7.61 -3.80
CA ASN A 67 10.84 -7.97 -3.10
C ASN A 67 10.93 -7.32 -1.72
N PHE A 68 10.45 -6.10 -1.55
CA PHE A 68 10.43 -5.45 -0.25
C PHE A 68 9.38 -6.08 0.67
N VAL A 69 8.15 -6.28 0.19
CA VAL A 69 7.02 -6.81 0.96
C VAL A 69 7.18 -8.30 1.26
N THR A 70 8.07 -9.04 0.58
CA THR A 70 8.26 -10.48 0.83
C THR A 70 9.68 -10.90 1.18
N ARG A 71 10.64 -9.99 1.02
CA ARG A 71 12.09 -10.17 1.23
C ARG A 71 12.59 -11.51 0.70
N ARG A 72 12.34 -11.74 -0.59
CA ARG A 72 12.94 -12.79 -1.43
C ARG A 72 13.31 -14.05 -0.65
N SER A 73 12.33 -14.67 0.02
CA SER A 73 12.45 -16.09 0.30
C SER A 73 12.34 -16.78 -1.06
N LEU A 74 13.43 -17.37 -1.52
CA LEU A 74 13.48 -18.17 -2.75
C LEU A 74 12.48 -19.35 -2.73
N SER A 75 11.84 -19.62 -1.59
CA SER A 75 10.69 -20.52 -1.49
C SER A 75 9.44 -19.79 -1.00
N ILE A 76 8.33 -19.97 -1.73
CA ILE A 76 6.96 -19.58 -1.33
C ILE A 76 6.57 -20.19 0.03
N GLN A 77 7.30 -21.22 0.47
CA GLN A 77 7.09 -21.96 1.72
C GLN A 77 7.61 -21.24 2.97
N MET A 78 8.49 -20.23 2.84
CA MET A 78 9.06 -19.51 3.99
C MET A 78 8.76 -18.01 3.92
N MET A 79 7.47 -17.66 3.96
CA MET A 79 7.08 -16.26 4.18
C MET A 79 7.63 -15.83 5.53
N ASN A 80 8.48 -14.80 5.53
CA ASN A 80 9.05 -14.27 6.77
C ASN A 80 7.95 -13.58 7.58
N THR A 81 7.93 -13.84 8.89
CA THR A 81 6.88 -13.40 9.84
C THR A 81 6.66 -11.89 9.85
N GLN A 82 7.70 -11.09 9.61
CA GLN A 82 7.61 -9.64 9.48
C GLN A 82 6.74 -9.23 8.28
N TYR A 83 6.81 -9.98 7.18
CA TYR A 83 6.17 -9.66 5.91
C TYR A 83 4.73 -10.16 5.83
N GLU A 84 4.46 -11.29 6.48
CA GLU A 84 3.09 -11.69 6.79
C GLU A 84 2.38 -10.60 7.61
N SER A 85 3.08 -9.96 8.57
CA SER A 85 2.49 -8.89 9.37
C SER A 85 2.04 -7.68 8.54
N ILE A 86 2.71 -7.39 7.41
CA ILE A 86 2.29 -6.32 6.47
C ILE A 86 0.99 -6.72 5.78
N LEU A 87 0.92 -7.93 5.21
CA LEU A 87 -0.29 -8.42 4.52
C LEU A 87 -1.48 -8.54 5.47
N ARG A 88 -1.24 -8.87 6.74
CA ARG A 88 -2.28 -8.94 7.78
C ARG A 88 -2.90 -7.59 8.14
N ARG A 89 -2.30 -6.46 7.75
CA ARG A 89 -2.93 -5.14 7.89
C ARG A 89 -4.12 -4.97 6.96
N TYR A 90 -4.19 -5.74 5.88
CA TYR A 90 -5.38 -5.75 5.05
C TYR A 90 -6.53 -6.43 5.79
N PHE A 91 -7.63 -5.70 5.96
CA PHE A 91 -8.80 -6.14 6.71
C PHE A 91 -9.42 -7.46 6.22
N MET A 92 -9.24 -7.86 4.96
CA MET A 92 -9.74 -9.17 4.50
C MET A 92 -8.81 -10.34 4.89
N LEU A 93 -7.57 -10.05 5.30
CA LEU A 93 -6.54 -11.05 5.60
C LEU A 93 -6.17 -11.16 7.08
N TRP A 94 -6.50 -10.17 7.93
CA TRP A 94 -6.03 -10.12 9.32
C TRP A 94 -6.32 -11.40 10.14
N TYR A 95 -7.51 -12.01 9.95
CA TYR A 95 -7.95 -13.23 10.65
C TYR A 95 -7.66 -14.53 9.88
N LYS A 96 -7.08 -14.46 8.68
CA LYS A 96 -6.86 -15.64 7.83
C LYS A 96 -5.62 -16.41 8.29
N SER A 97 -5.59 -17.71 7.97
CA SER A 97 -4.41 -18.54 8.24
C SER A 97 -3.22 -18.13 7.35
N THR A 98 -1.99 -18.33 7.84
CA THR A 98 -0.77 -18.08 7.05
C THR A 98 -0.80 -18.78 5.70
N LYS A 99 -1.29 -20.03 5.64
CA LYS A 99 -1.47 -20.78 4.38
C LYS A 99 -2.42 -20.06 3.40
N TYR A 100 -3.48 -19.42 3.91
CA TYR A 100 -4.38 -18.63 3.07
C TYR A 100 -3.68 -17.37 2.56
N ILE A 101 -2.93 -16.66 3.40
CA ILE A 101 -2.18 -15.45 3.03
C ILE A 101 -1.14 -15.76 1.96
N ILE A 102 -0.37 -16.85 2.12
CA ILE A 102 0.61 -17.31 1.13
C ILE A 102 -0.07 -17.58 -0.22
N ARG A 103 -1.22 -18.27 -0.20
CA ARG A 103 -1.99 -18.53 -1.43
C ARG A 103 -2.51 -17.24 -2.07
N TYR A 104 -3.07 -16.33 -1.27
CA TYR A 104 -3.54 -15.03 -1.76
C TYR A 104 -2.40 -14.24 -2.42
N TYR A 105 -1.23 -14.23 -1.79
CA TYR A 105 -0.03 -13.62 -2.34
C TYR A 105 0.31 -14.24 -3.71
N SER A 106 0.48 -15.57 -3.79
CA SER A 106 0.83 -16.26 -5.03
C SER A 106 -0.22 -16.10 -6.14
N SER A 107 -1.52 -16.10 -5.81
CA SER A 107 -2.60 -16.09 -6.80
C SER A 107 -2.97 -14.70 -7.29
N TYR A 108 -2.71 -13.66 -6.49
CA TYR A 108 -3.14 -12.30 -6.79
C TYR A 108 -1.96 -11.34 -6.86
N LEU A 109 -1.16 -11.24 -5.80
CA LEU A 109 -0.14 -10.19 -5.68
C LEU A 109 1.03 -10.36 -6.65
N VAL A 110 1.48 -11.59 -6.89
CA VAL A 110 2.60 -11.88 -7.83
C VAL A 110 2.14 -12.41 -9.17
N LYS A 111 0.83 -12.57 -9.37
CA LYS A 111 0.28 -12.98 -10.65
C LYS A 111 0.65 -11.91 -11.68
N ASP A 112 1.20 -12.34 -12.81
CA ASP A 112 1.42 -11.45 -13.94
C ASP A 112 0.12 -11.31 -14.74
N ASP A 113 -0.56 -10.18 -14.58
CA ASP A 113 -1.81 -9.83 -15.26
C ASP A 113 -1.81 -8.39 -15.81
N GLY A 114 -0.63 -7.77 -15.89
CA GLY A 114 -0.46 -6.38 -16.34
C GLY A 114 -0.98 -5.31 -15.36
N ASN A 115 -1.66 -5.68 -14.27
CA ASN A 115 -2.23 -4.70 -13.34
C ASN A 115 -1.23 -4.28 -12.24
N TYR A 116 -0.03 -3.89 -12.66
CA TYR A 116 1.06 -3.56 -11.74
C TYR A 116 0.74 -2.33 -10.89
N ASN A 117 0.16 -1.28 -11.49
CA ASN A 117 -0.12 -0.04 -10.79
C ASN A 117 -1.07 -0.23 -9.59
N SER A 118 -2.18 -0.96 -9.77
CA SER A 118 -3.10 -1.24 -8.66
C SER A 118 -2.44 -2.08 -7.57
N LYS A 119 -1.60 -3.05 -7.94
CA LYS A 119 -0.86 -3.89 -6.99
C LYS A 119 0.18 -3.10 -6.21
N ILE A 120 0.91 -2.21 -6.88
CA ILE A 120 1.86 -1.28 -6.25
C ILE A 120 1.12 -0.41 -5.25
N ARG A 121 0.03 0.27 -5.65
CA ARG A 121 -0.76 1.15 -4.76
C ARG A 121 -1.34 0.39 -3.57
N PHE A 122 -1.83 -0.82 -3.80
CA PHE A 122 -2.32 -1.71 -2.75
C PHE A 122 -1.21 -2.04 -1.75
N MET A 123 -0.06 -2.55 -2.21
CA MET A 123 1.07 -2.88 -1.33
C MET A 123 1.60 -1.65 -0.60
N TRP A 124 1.71 -0.52 -1.30
CA TRP A 124 2.13 0.77 -0.73
C TRP A 124 1.20 1.22 0.40
N GLY A 125 -0.11 1.03 0.23
CA GLY A 125 -1.11 1.37 1.24
C GLY A 125 -1.09 0.49 2.49
N LEU A 126 -0.44 -0.68 2.42
CA LEU A 126 -0.24 -1.53 3.60
C LEU A 126 1.00 -1.13 4.42
N LEU A 127 1.93 -0.37 3.83
CA LEU A 127 3.15 0.05 4.51
C LEU A 127 2.91 1.24 5.44
N THR A 128 3.49 1.18 6.64
CA THR A 128 3.56 2.33 7.54
C THR A 128 4.48 3.40 6.96
N PRO A 129 4.37 4.67 7.40
CA PRO A 129 5.28 5.73 6.97
C PRO A 129 6.77 5.37 7.12
N SER A 130 7.14 4.68 8.21
CA SER A 130 8.52 4.24 8.44
C SER A 130 8.98 3.19 7.44
N GLU A 131 8.11 2.24 7.06
CA GLU A 131 8.43 1.22 6.05
C GLU A 131 8.49 1.81 4.65
N ARG A 132 7.62 2.77 4.32
CA ARG A 132 7.69 3.53 3.06
C ARG A 132 9.00 4.30 2.93
N ASN A 133 9.40 4.99 4.00
CA ASN A 133 10.71 5.64 4.07
C ASN A 133 11.86 4.63 3.92
N ASN A 134 11.76 3.45 4.54
CA ASN A 134 12.78 2.40 4.38
C ASN A 134 12.87 1.91 2.93
N PHE A 135 11.73 1.70 2.27
CA PHE A 135 11.68 1.35 0.84
C PHE A 135 12.40 2.39 -0.01
N ILE A 136 12.04 3.68 0.14
CA ILE A 136 12.65 4.80 -0.59
C ILE A 136 14.16 4.85 -0.37
N GLN A 137 14.61 4.75 0.89
CA GLN A 137 16.03 4.76 1.20
C GLN A 137 16.78 3.58 0.62
N ARG A 138 16.14 2.42 0.48
CA ARG A 138 16.78 1.21 -0.02
C ARG A 138 16.86 1.17 -1.55
N TYR A 139 15.77 1.55 -2.22
CA TYR A 139 15.65 1.37 -3.67
C TYR A 139 15.93 2.67 -4.44
N ILE A 140 15.33 3.81 -4.04
CA ILE A 140 15.53 5.10 -4.74
C ILE A 140 16.93 5.66 -4.50
N ARG A 141 17.43 5.69 -3.26
CA ARG A 141 18.80 6.20 -3.01
C ARG A 141 19.88 5.31 -3.63
N TYR A 142 19.61 4.02 -3.81
CA TYR A 142 20.53 3.12 -4.50
C TYR A 142 20.60 3.42 -6.01
N ILE A 143 19.46 3.74 -6.63
CA ILE A 143 19.39 4.20 -8.02
C ILE A 143 20.26 5.45 -8.20
N GLY A 144 20.08 6.48 -7.37
CA GLY A 144 20.87 7.72 -7.47
C GLY A 144 22.40 7.52 -7.39
N ARG A 145 22.88 6.47 -6.71
CA ARG A 145 24.31 6.14 -6.62
C ARG A 145 24.89 5.48 -7.87
N ARG A 146 24.07 4.83 -8.71
CA ARG A 146 24.55 4.17 -9.94
C ARG A 146 24.84 5.15 -11.08
N HIS A 147 24.26 6.35 -11.06
CA HIS A 147 24.46 7.39 -12.07
C HIS A 147 25.56 8.40 -11.70
N SER A 148 26.21 8.24 -10.53
CA SER A 148 27.33 9.10 -10.08
C SER A 148 28.71 8.45 -10.25
N LEU A 149 28.79 7.37 -11.03
CA LEU A 149 30.00 6.62 -11.39
C LEU A 149 30.06 6.53 -12.92
#